data_AF-X1N8Y4-F1
#
_entry.id   AF-X1N8Y4-F1
#
_cell.length_a   1.000
_cell.length_b   1.000
_cell.length_c   1.000
_cell.angle_alpha   90.00
_cell.angle_beta   90.00
_cell.angle_gamma   90.00
#
_symmetry.space_group_name_H-M   'P 1'
#
loop_
_entity.id
_entity.type
_entity.pdbx_description
1 polymer ?
#
loop_
_entity_poly.entity_id
_entity_poly.type
_entity_poly.pdbx_seq_one_letter_code
_entity_poly.pdbx_strand_id
1 'polypeptide(L)'
;MVLIVNGEKIEDSAIKQEVERLRPDYERVFSDQDPKERDAQLTDWSRENVIERVLINQEAKENGGKIPEDQVESALAKLKEQYEDKEQLYNDLGVKNDEDIKEFLQMQMRVEQRLNEVCKDLPKPSQAAIQEYYEKNKEQFKSGEQARVAHIVKY
;
A
#
# COMPACT_ATOMS: atom_id res chain seq x y z
N MET A 1 -13.34 -9.01 -19.42
CA MET A 1 -12.42 -8.27 -20.30
C MET A 1 -11.01 -8.75 -19.96
N VAL A 2 -10.04 -8.57 -20.84
CA VAL A 2 -8.63 -8.84 -20.51
C VAL A 2 -7.89 -7.57 -20.86
N LEU A 3 -7.27 -6.96 -19.86
CA LEU A 3 -6.40 -5.80 -20.06
C LEU A 3 -5.00 -6.31 -20.39
N ILE A 4 -4.32 -5.66 -21.33
CA ILE A 4 -2.95 -6.02 -21.70
C ILE A 4 -2.06 -4.81 -21.41
N VAL A 5 -1.08 -4.98 -20.53
CA VAL A 5 -0.12 -3.94 -20.13
C VAL A 5 1.28 -4.43 -20.50
N ASN A 6 1.89 -3.82 -21.52
CA ASN A 6 3.19 -4.21 -22.07
C ASN A 6 3.33 -5.71 -22.40
N GLY A 7 2.24 -6.34 -22.84
CA GLY A 7 2.19 -7.76 -23.17
C GLY A 7 1.83 -8.69 -22.00
N GLU A 8 1.76 -8.19 -20.77
CA GLU A 8 1.24 -8.91 -19.62
C GLU A 8 -0.28 -8.84 -19.59
N LYS A 9 -0.94 -10.00 -19.44
CA LYS A 9 -2.40 -10.09 -19.37
C LYS A 9 -2.86 -9.92 -17.94
N ILE A 10 -3.78 -9.00 -17.74
CA ILE A 10 -4.46 -8.73 -16.48
C ILE A 10 -5.89 -9.24 -16.62
N GLU A 11 -6.22 -10.24 -15.81
CA GLU A 11 -7.55 -10.82 -15.71
C GLU A 11 -8.49 -9.90 -14.92
N ASP A 12 -9.77 -9.87 -15.29
CA ASP A 12 -10.80 -9.12 -14.55
C ASP A 12 -10.86 -9.50 -13.06
N SER A 13 -10.49 -10.72 -12.71
CA SER A 13 -10.44 -11.18 -11.32
C SER A 13 -9.49 -10.35 -10.48
N ALA A 14 -8.37 -9.88 -11.03
CA ALA A 14 -7.42 -9.04 -10.33
C ALA A 14 -8.03 -7.67 -9.98
N ILE A 15 -8.78 -7.07 -10.91
CA ILE A 15 -9.48 -5.81 -10.66
C ILE A 15 -10.56 -6.00 -9.61
N LYS A 16 -11.34 -7.08 -9.68
CA LYS A 16 -12.38 -7.37 -8.70
C LYS A 16 -11.81 -7.58 -7.29
N GLN A 17 -10.68 -8.28 -7.18
CA GLN A 17 -9.99 -8.44 -5.91
C GLN A 17 -9.53 -7.09 -5.35
N GLU A 18 -9.02 -6.21 -6.21
CA GLU A 18 -8.62 -4.86 -5.81
C GLU A 18 -9.82 -4.00 -5.39
N VAL A 19 -10.96 -4.13 -6.06
CA VAL A 19 -12.23 -3.47 -5.66
C VAL A 19 -12.61 -3.88 -4.25
N GLU A 20 -12.66 -5.19 -3.97
CA GLU A 20 -13.02 -5.68 -2.64
C GLU A 20 -12.01 -5.28 -1.56
N ARG A 21 -10.74 -5.17 -1.92
CA ARG A 21 -9.68 -4.68 -1.02
C ARG A 21 -9.86 -3.20 -0.66
N LEU A 22 -10.21 -2.35 -1.63
CA LEU A 22 -10.33 -0.91 -1.44
C LEU A 22 -11.70 -0.48 -0.88
N ARG A 23 -12.74 -1.29 -1.08
CA ARG A 23 -14.13 -0.97 -0.72
C ARG A 23 -14.30 -0.45 0.71
N PRO A 24 -13.75 -1.08 1.77
CA PRO A 24 -14.02 -0.64 3.14
C PRO A 24 -13.56 0.79 3.43
N ASP A 25 -12.34 1.13 3.01
CA ASP A 25 -11.80 2.48 3.19
C ASP A 25 -12.46 3.49 2.25
N TYR A 26 -12.75 3.07 1.01
CA TYR A 26 -13.38 3.93 0.01
C TYR A 26 -14.80 4.35 0.43
N GLU A 27 -15.62 3.41 0.89
CA GLU A 27 -16.97 3.69 1.37
C GLU A 27 -16.98 4.57 2.63
N ARG A 28 -15.95 4.43 3.48
CA ARG A 28 -15.77 5.27 4.66
C ARG A 28 -15.40 6.72 4.31
N VAL A 29 -14.51 6.92 3.34
CA VAL A 29 -14.05 8.26 2.93
C VAL A 29 -15.07 8.99 2.06
N PHE A 30 -15.75 8.26 1.18
CA PHE A 30 -16.73 8.80 0.23
C PHE A 30 -18.17 8.42 0.61
N SER A 31 -18.47 8.44 1.91
CA SER A 31 -19.81 8.09 2.43
C SER A 31 -20.92 9.00 1.89
N ASP A 32 -20.57 10.24 1.55
CA ASP A 32 -21.50 11.30 1.17
C ASP A 32 -21.79 11.35 -0.34
N GLN A 33 -21.09 10.55 -1.15
CA GLN A 33 -21.25 10.48 -2.61
C GLN A 33 -22.39 9.54 -3.01
N ASP A 34 -22.99 9.77 -4.19
CA ASP A 34 -24.01 8.86 -4.73
C ASP A 34 -23.46 7.43 -4.86
N PRO A 35 -24.19 6.39 -4.41
CA PRO A 35 -23.68 5.02 -4.42
C PRO A 35 -23.24 4.51 -5.79
N LYS A 36 -23.92 4.90 -6.88
CA LYS A 36 -23.57 4.43 -8.23
C LYS A 36 -22.31 5.10 -8.74
N GLU A 37 -22.17 6.40 -8.50
CA GLU A 37 -20.95 7.13 -8.86
C GLU A 37 -19.76 6.62 -8.05
N ARG A 38 -19.98 6.33 -6.77
CA ARG A 38 -18.97 5.77 -5.88
C ARG A 38 -18.49 4.40 -6.36
N ASP A 39 -19.39 3.48 -6.70
CA ASP A 39 -19.02 2.15 -7.20
C ASP A 39 -18.30 2.22 -8.56
N ALA A 40 -18.73 3.10 -9.46
CA ALA A 40 -18.07 3.30 -10.74
C ALA A 40 -16.63 3.81 -10.55
N GLN A 41 -16.45 4.83 -9.71
CA GLN A 41 -15.14 5.40 -9.42
C GLN A 41 -14.22 4.43 -8.69
N LEU A 42 -14.76 3.64 -7.74
CA LEU A 42 -14.01 2.58 -7.08
C LEU A 42 -13.48 1.56 -8.09
N THR A 43 -14.32 1.14 -9.05
CA THR A 43 -13.92 0.21 -10.10
C THR A 43 -12.82 0.79 -10.98
N ASP A 44 -12.93 2.06 -11.36
CA ASP A 44 -11.92 2.74 -12.16
C ASP A 44 -10.59 2.88 -11.40
N TRP A 45 -10.64 3.28 -10.13
CA TRP A 45 -9.42 3.39 -9.29
C TRP A 45 -8.76 2.03 -9.05
N SER A 46 -9.54 0.99 -8.79
CA SER A 46 -9.01 -0.37 -8.67
C SER A 46 -8.35 -0.83 -9.97
N ARG A 47 -8.91 -0.48 -11.13
CA ARG A 47 -8.30 -0.77 -12.42
C ARG A 47 -6.96 -0.06 -12.58
N GLU A 48 -6.90 1.25 -12.30
CA GLU A 48 -5.66 2.02 -12.38
C GLU A 48 -4.61 1.49 -11.40
N ASN A 49 -4.96 1.20 -10.15
CA ASN A 49 -4.05 0.62 -9.16
C ASN A 49 -3.42 -0.70 -9.65
N VAL A 50 -4.22 -1.58 -10.28
CA VAL A 50 -3.71 -2.84 -10.83
C VAL A 50 -2.77 -2.58 -12.00
N ILE A 51 -3.09 -1.65 -12.89
CA ILE A 51 -2.23 -1.25 -14.02
C ILE A 51 -0.90 -0.68 -13.50
N GLU A 52 -0.96 0.28 -12.58
CA GLU A 52 0.21 0.91 -11.96
C GLU A 52 1.11 -0.12 -11.27
N ARG A 53 0.52 -1.04 -10.49
CA ARG A 53 1.26 -2.11 -9.83
C ARG A 53 1.97 -3.02 -10.84
N VAL A 54 1.34 -3.34 -11.97
CA VAL A 54 1.97 -4.13 -13.04
C VAL A 54 3.14 -3.36 -13.65
N LEU A 55 2.96 -2.08 -13.99
CA LEU A 55 4.02 -1.24 -14.55
C LEU A 55 5.22 -1.11 -13.60
N ILE A 56 4.98 -0.85 -12.32
CA ILE A 56 6.02 -0.73 -11.29
C ILE A 56 6.76 -2.07 -11.14
N ASN A 57 6.04 -3.19 -11.13
CA ASN A 57 6.64 -4.51 -11.04
C ASN A 57 7.46 -4.89 -12.28
N GLN A 58 7.03 -4.48 -13.47
CA GLN A 58 7.78 -4.66 -14.72
C GLN A 58 9.08 -3.86 -14.66
N GLU A 59 9.00 -2.57 -14.31
CA GLU A 59 10.16 -1.69 -14.16
C GLU A 59 11.14 -2.21 -13.10
N ALA A 60 10.65 -2.70 -11.95
CA ALA A 60 11.49 -3.27 -10.90
C ALA A 60 12.10 -4.62 -11.30
N LYS A 61 11.42 -5.44 -12.11
CA LYS A 61 11.97 -6.69 -12.65
C LYS A 61 13.09 -6.42 -13.66
N GLU A 62 12.90 -5.45 -14.54
CA GLU A 62 13.85 -5.13 -15.60
C GLU A 62 15.06 -4.35 -15.07
N ASN A 63 14.82 -3.38 -14.18
CA ASN A 63 15.83 -2.40 -13.77
C ASN A 63 16.18 -2.44 -12.27
N GLY A 64 15.47 -3.20 -11.43
CA GLY A 64 15.59 -3.17 -9.96
C GLY A 64 16.71 -4.02 -9.35
N GLY A 65 17.65 -4.53 -10.14
CA GLY A 65 18.80 -5.30 -9.66
C GLY A 65 18.43 -6.62 -8.97
N LYS A 66 19.44 -7.32 -8.43
CA LYS A 66 19.25 -8.55 -7.65
C LYS A 66 19.21 -8.22 -6.17
N ILE A 67 18.16 -8.71 -5.49
CA ILE A 67 18.08 -8.67 -4.03
C ILE A 67 18.76 -9.92 -3.46
N PRO A 68 19.72 -9.76 -2.54
CA PRO A 68 20.36 -10.89 -1.87
C PRO A 68 19.37 -11.75 -1.08
N GLU A 69 19.52 -13.07 -1.14
CA GLU A 69 18.60 -14.01 -0.48
C GLU A 69 18.61 -13.85 1.05
N ASP A 70 19.75 -13.54 1.65
CA ASP A 70 19.88 -13.27 3.09
C ASP A 70 19.00 -12.11 3.57
N GLN A 71 18.83 -11.08 2.73
CA GLN A 71 17.94 -9.97 3.04
C GLN A 71 16.47 -10.37 2.97
N VAL A 72 16.09 -11.19 1.99
CA VAL A 72 14.74 -11.73 1.85
C VAL A 72 14.40 -12.64 3.03
N GLU A 73 15.34 -13.47 3.48
CA GLU A 73 15.15 -14.33 4.64
C GLU A 73 15.05 -13.54 5.94
N SER A 74 15.84 -12.48 6.10
CA SER A 74 15.72 -11.57 7.25
C SER A 74 14.37 -10.86 7.26
N ALA A 75 13.88 -10.40 6.10
CA ALA A 75 12.56 -9.80 5.98
C ALA A 75 11.44 -10.78 6.30
N LEU A 76 11.54 -12.03 5.82
CA LEU A 76 10.60 -13.10 6.14
C LEU A 76 10.56 -13.41 7.64
N ALA A 77 11.73 -13.46 8.29
CA ALA A 77 11.82 -13.69 9.74
C ALA A 77 11.13 -12.57 10.52
N LYS A 78 11.42 -11.30 10.19
CA LYS A 78 10.77 -10.14 10.82
C LYS A 78 9.27 -10.10 10.58
N LEU A 79 8.82 -10.48 9.38
CA LEU A 79 7.40 -10.55 9.07
C LEU A 79 6.72 -11.63 9.91
N LYS A 80 7.33 -12.80 10.08
CA LYS A 80 6.80 -13.87 10.95
C LYS A 80 6.72 -13.47 12.41
N GLU A 81 7.64 -12.63 12.91
CA GLU A 81 7.58 -12.12 14.29
C GLU A 81 6.38 -11.22 14.57
N GLN A 82 5.78 -10.61 13.53
CA GLN A 82 4.59 -9.77 13.66
C GLN A 82 3.29 -10.57 13.74
N TYR A 83 3.35 -11.88 13.47
CA TYR A 83 2.21 -12.77 13.43
C TYR A 83 2.31 -13.85 14.50
N GLU A 84 1.23 -14.05 15.25
CA GLU A 84 1.17 -15.13 16.24
C GLU A 84 1.00 -16.51 15.59
N ASP A 85 0.37 -16.57 14.42
CA ASP A 85 0.08 -17.79 13.67
C ASP A 85 0.51 -17.66 12.19
N LYS A 86 1.12 -18.72 11.66
CA LYS A 86 1.49 -18.84 10.25
C LYS A 86 0.27 -18.93 9.34
N GLU A 87 -0.83 -19.54 9.79
CA GLU A 87 -2.05 -19.61 8.98
C GLU A 87 -2.67 -18.22 8.79
N GLN A 88 -2.61 -17.36 9.81
CA GLN A 88 -3.06 -15.98 9.69
C GLN A 88 -2.19 -15.20 8.71
N LEU A 89 -0.87 -15.34 8.81
CA LEU A 89 0.08 -14.73 7.86
C LEU A 89 -0.24 -15.10 6.41
N TYR A 90 -0.49 -16.38 6.15
CA TYR A 90 -0.77 -16.86 4.80
C TYR A 90 -2.10 -16.33 4.26
N ASN A 91 -3.13 -16.29 5.10
CA ASN A 91 -4.44 -15.76 4.72
C ASN A 91 -4.38 -14.25 4.44
N ASP A 92 -3.69 -13.48 5.29
CA ASP A 92 -3.57 -12.02 5.15
C ASP A 92 -2.82 -11.63 3.87
N LEU A 93 -1.78 -12.39 3.52
CA LEU A 93 -1.00 -12.16 2.31
C LEU A 93 -1.58 -12.84 1.07
N GLY A 94 -2.59 -13.70 1.23
CA GLY A 94 -3.19 -14.47 0.13
C GLY A 94 -2.23 -15.48 -0.52
N VAL A 95 -1.30 -16.04 0.26
CA VAL A 95 -0.22 -16.94 -0.17
C VAL A 95 -0.43 -18.35 0.39
N LYS A 96 0.24 -19.36 -0.18
CA LYS A 96 0.04 -20.76 0.24
C LYS A 96 1.21 -21.33 1.04
N ASN A 97 2.41 -20.77 0.86
CA ASN A 97 3.63 -21.27 1.48
C ASN A 97 4.64 -20.14 1.70
N ASP A 98 5.75 -20.48 2.36
CA ASP A 98 6.84 -19.54 2.62
C ASP A 98 7.55 -19.11 1.33
N GLU A 99 7.60 -19.96 0.30
CA GLU A 99 8.20 -19.63 -1.00
C GLU A 99 7.47 -18.46 -1.69
N ASP A 100 6.13 -18.49 -1.70
CA ASP A 100 5.29 -17.42 -2.24
C ASP A 100 5.56 -16.09 -1.50
N ILE A 101 5.75 -16.15 -0.17
CA ILE A 101 6.11 -14.96 0.63
C ILE A 101 7.49 -14.46 0.25
N LYS A 102 8.48 -15.36 0.09
CA LYS A 102 9.84 -14.98 -0.31
C LYS A 102 9.82 -14.28 -1.67
N GLU A 103 9.08 -14.81 -2.64
CA GLU A 103 8.94 -14.18 -3.97
C GLU A 103 8.27 -12.80 -3.87
N PHE A 104 7.20 -12.69 -3.07
CA PHE A 104 6.52 -11.42 -2.83
C PHE A 104 7.44 -10.38 -2.18
N LEU A 105 8.16 -10.76 -1.12
CA LEU A 105 9.12 -9.90 -0.44
C LEU A 105 10.26 -9.50 -1.36
N GLN A 106 10.80 -10.45 -2.14
CA GLN A 106 11.86 -10.15 -3.10
C GLN A 106 11.39 -9.12 -4.13
N MET A 107 10.17 -9.24 -4.64
CA MET A 107 9.59 -8.25 -5.55
C MET A 107 9.43 -6.89 -4.88
N GLN A 108 8.86 -6.83 -3.67
CA GLN A 108 8.71 -5.58 -2.93
C GLN A 108 10.06 -4.89 -2.71
N MET A 109 11.09 -5.63 -2.32
CA MET A 109 12.43 -5.07 -2.10
C MET A 109 13.04 -4.52 -3.40
N ARG A 110 12.81 -5.16 -4.56
CA ARG A 110 13.23 -4.61 -5.86
C ARG A 110 12.50 -3.31 -6.20
N VAL A 111 11.20 -3.26 -5.93
CA VAL A 111 10.40 -2.05 -6.13
C VAL A 111 10.94 -0.91 -5.26
N GLU A 112 11.14 -1.16 -3.96
CA GLU A 112 11.71 -0.17 -3.04
C GLU A 112 13.10 0.29 -3.45
N GLN A 113 13.99 -0.64 -3.84
CA GLN A 113 15.32 -0.29 -4.33
C GLN A 113 15.23 0.61 -5.56
N ARG A 114 14.38 0.26 -6.54
CA ARG A 114 14.21 1.04 -7.76
C ARG A 114 13.65 2.43 -7.46
N LEU A 115 12.66 2.54 -6.59
CA LEU A 115 12.10 3.81 -6.14
C LEU A 115 13.18 4.67 -5.47
N ASN A 116 13.98 4.09 -4.59
CA ASN A 116 15.08 4.81 -3.94
C ASN A 116 16.13 5.30 -4.94
N GLU A 117 16.46 4.50 -5.96
CA GLU A 117 17.39 4.89 -7.02
C GLU A 117 16.85 6.03 -7.89
N VAL A 118 15.58 5.97 -8.28
CA VAL A 118 14.91 7.02 -9.08
C VAL A 118 14.76 8.31 -8.28
N CYS A 119 14.47 8.20 -6.99
CA CYS A 119 14.25 9.33 -6.10
C CYS A 119 15.52 9.87 -5.42
N LYS A 120 16.70 9.28 -5.64
CA LYS A 120 17.94 9.60 -4.90
C LYS A 120 18.37 11.07 -5.02
N ASP A 121 18.10 11.68 -6.18
CA ASP A 121 18.51 13.04 -6.51
C ASP A 121 17.40 14.07 -6.24
N LEU A 122 16.25 13.62 -5.72
CA LEU A 122 15.16 14.53 -5.38
C LEU A 122 15.56 15.38 -4.17
N PRO A 123 15.46 16.72 -4.28
CA PRO A 123 15.78 17.59 -3.15
C PRO A 123 14.76 17.35 -2.04
N LYS A 124 15.24 17.38 -0.79
CA LYS A 124 14.35 17.46 0.36
C LYS A 124 13.49 18.72 0.26
N PRO A 125 12.22 18.68 0.71
CA PRO A 125 11.37 19.86 0.71
C PRO A 125 12.02 20.98 1.53
N SER A 126 11.99 22.21 1.00
CA SER A 126 12.55 23.37 1.69
C SER A 126 11.72 23.75 2.92
N GLN A 127 12.33 24.43 3.89
CA GLN A 127 11.60 24.87 5.08
C GLN A 127 10.39 25.76 4.75
N ALA A 128 10.52 26.62 3.73
CA ALA A 128 9.44 27.46 3.25
C ALA A 128 8.28 26.62 2.66
N ALA A 129 8.59 25.60 1.86
CA ALA A 129 7.58 24.69 1.31
C ALA A 129 6.87 23.88 2.40
N ILE A 130 7.60 23.43 3.42
CA ILE A 130 7.03 22.73 4.58
C ILE A 130 6.06 23.65 5.33
N GLN A 131 6.46 24.89 5.59
CA GLN A 131 5.61 25.86 6.28
C GLN A 131 4.36 26.20 5.47
N GLU A 132 4.50 26.40 4.15
CA GLU A 132 3.36 26.65 3.27
C GLU A 132 2.38 25.47 3.23
N TYR A 133 2.89 24.23 3.17
CA TYR A 133 2.07 23.03 3.21
C TYR A 133 1.31 22.91 4.53
N TYR A 134 1.96 23.17 5.67
CA TYR A 134 1.31 23.19 6.97
C TYR A 134 0.21 24.25 7.04
N GLU A 135 0.49 25.48 6.60
CA GLU A 135 -0.47 26.59 6.64
C GLU A 135 -1.71 26.31 5.77
N LYS A 136 -1.53 25.67 4.60
CA LYS A 136 -2.62 25.29 3.70
C LYS A 136 -3.44 24.10 4.19
N ASN A 137 -2.86 23.23 5.02
CA ASN A 137 -3.46 21.96 5.45
C ASN A 137 -3.65 21.89 6.98
N LYS A 138 -3.79 23.03 7.67
CA LYS A 138 -3.88 23.07 9.14
C LYS A 138 -4.88 22.09 9.74
N GLU A 139 -6.03 21.90 9.09
CA GLU A 139 -7.07 20.96 9.54
C GLU A 139 -6.55 19.52 9.68
N GLN A 140 -5.62 19.08 8.82
CA GLN A 140 -5.03 17.74 8.88
C GLN A 140 -4.06 17.58 10.07
N PHE A 141 -3.58 18.69 10.63
CA PHE A 141 -2.61 18.71 11.73
C PHE A 141 -3.23 19.12 13.07
N LYS A 142 -4.54 19.38 13.11
CA LYS A 142 -5.25 19.63 14.36
C LYS A 142 -5.49 18.29 15.07
N SER A 143 -5.01 18.18 16.29
CA SER A 143 -5.52 17.20 17.24
C SER A 143 -6.84 17.69 17.82
N GLY A 144 -7.82 16.80 17.99
CA GLY A 144 -9.08 17.13 18.65
C GLY A 144 -8.87 17.68 20.08
N GLU A 145 -9.88 18.34 20.63
CA GLU A 145 -9.81 18.88 21.99
C GLU A 145 -9.47 17.78 23.00
N GLN A 146 -8.41 18.00 23.79
CA GLN A 146 -8.00 17.11 24.86
C GLN A 146 -8.21 17.80 26.20
N ALA A 147 -8.96 17.15 27.10
CA ALA A 147 -9.14 17.62 28.47
C ALA A 147 -8.25 16.79 29.42
N ARG A 148 -7.52 17.47 30.31
CA ARG A 148 -6.82 16.81 31.41
C ARG A 148 -7.81 16.61 32.56
N VAL A 149 -8.22 15.36 32.80
CA VAL A 149 -9.22 15.01 33.80
C VAL A 149 -8.60 14.20 34.94
N ALA A 150 -9.01 14.46 36.18
CA ALA A 150 -8.73 13.61 37.34
C ALA A 150 -10.06 13.10 37.90
N HIS A 151 -10.21 11.77 37.97
CA HIS A 151 -11.42 11.12 38.46
C HIS A 151 -11.08 10.35 39.75
N ILE A 152 -11.80 10.63 40.84
CA ILE A 152 -11.72 9.86 42.09
C ILE A 152 -12.99 9.03 42.20
N VAL A 153 -12.85 7.70 42.15
CA VAL A 153 -13.94 6.75 42.36
C VAL A 153 -13.95 6.35 43.84
N LYS A 154 -15.13 6.42 44.48
CA LYS A 154 -15.35 5.99 45.86
C LYS A 154 -16.31 4.80 45.86
N TYR A 155 -15.87 3.67 46.44
CA TYR A 155 -16.66 2.46 46.65
C TYR A 155 -17.58 2.59 47.86
#